data_AF-A0A455U1N9-F1
#
_entry.id   AF-A0A455U1N9-F1
#
_cell.length_a   1.000
_cell.length_b   1.000
_cell.length_c   1.000
_cell.angle_alpha   90.00
_cell.angle_beta   90.00
_cell.angle_gamma   90.00
#
_symmetry.space_group_name_H-M   'P 1'
#
loop_
_entity.id
_entity.type
_entity.pdbx_description
1 polymer ?
#
loop_
_entity_poly.entity_id
_entity_poly.type
_entity_poly.pdbx_seq_one_letter_code
_entity_poly.pdbx_strand_id
1 'polypeptide(L)'
;MKLKLTSLFAAPLSVLLVAGGASAQSEQDYGPNPDLPEPQRGLLPDMTVPEPAEWGDQLPTVPDGYTITAIATDLQIPRQTLVLPNGDILVAEGSGGNAPKLKPKDFIAGYIKAKAPPPLRAATD
;
A
#
# COMPACT_ATOMS: atom_id res chain seq x y z
N MET A 1 19.62 25.76 -55.19
CA MET A 1 18.72 26.22 -54.11
C MET A 1 18.30 24.99 -53.31
N LYS A 2 18.70 24.89 -52.02
CA LYS A 2 17.85 25.11 -50.83
C LYS A 2 16.67 24.11 -50.78
N LEU A 3 16.41 23.31 -49.74
CA LEU A 3 16.64 23.46 -48.30
C LEU A 3 16.45 22.08 -47.61
N LYS A 4 17.31 21.71 -46.64
CA LYS A 4 17.08 20.60 -45.69
C LYS A 4 15.96 21.02 -44.74
N LEU A 5 14.88 20.25 -44.65
CA LEU A 5 13.72 20.58 -43.82
C LEU A 5 13.18 19.35 -43.07
N THR A 6 13.98 18.75 -42.20
CA THR A 6 13.50 17.69 -41.29
C THR A 6 14.32 17.68 -39.99
N SER A 7 14.19 18.72 -39.16
CA SER A 7 14.75 18.72 -37.79
C SER A 7 14.06 19.77 -36.91
N LEU A 8 12.73 19.75 -36.81
CA LEU A 8 11.99 20.70 -35.96
C LEU A 8 10.98 20.07 -35.00
N PHE A 9 10.89 18.73 -34.92
CA PHE A 9 9.96 18.06 -34.00
C PHE A 9 10.62 17.42 -32.75
N ALA A 10 11.94 17.53 -32.59
CA ALA A 10 12.64 16.92 -31.44
C ALA A 10 12.59 17.78 -30.15
N ALA A 11 12.26 19.07 -30.25
CA ALA A 11 12.30 19.98 -29.10
C ALA A 11 11.10 19.89 -28.12
N PRO A 12 9.83 19.67 -28.55
CA PRO A 12 8.71 19.67 -27.59
C PRO A 12 8.64 18.40 -26.74
N LEU A 13 9.22 17.28 -27.19
CA LEU A 13 9.15 16.01 -26.45
C LEU A 13 10.07 16.01 -25.21
N SER A 14 11.20 16.72 -25.28
CA SER A 14 12.15 16.82 -24.16
C SER A 14 11.63 17.69 -23.00
N VAL A 15 10.73 18.65 -23.28
CA VAL A 15 10.10 19.49 -22.25
C VAL A 15 8.99 18.72 -21.52
N LEU A 16 8.30 17.79 -22.19
CA LEU A 16 7.29 16.94 -21.54
C LEU A 16 7.92 15.90 -20.60
N LEU A 17 9.15 15.45 -20.88
CA LEU A 17 9.83 14.43 -20.07
C LEU A 17 10.37 14.97 -18.72
N VAL A 18 10.65 16.27 -18.64
CA VAL A 18 11.10 16.93 -17.39
C VAL A 18 9.95 17.16 -16.39
N ALA A 19 8.69 17.14 -16.84
CA ALA A 19 7.53 17.28 -15.96
C ALA A 19 7.09 15.95 -15.28
N GLY A 20 7.68 14.81 -15.67
CA GLY A 20 7.34 13.49 -15.11
C GLY A 20 8.21 13.04 -13.94
N GLY A 21 9.26 13.80 -13.61
CA GLY A 21 10.19 13.49 -12.52
C GLY A 21 9.83 14.24 -11.24
N ALA A 22 8.62 14.04 -10.70
CA ALA A 22 8.34 14.45 -9.33
C ALA A 22 9.14 13.52 -8.41
N SER A 23 10.29 14.02 -7.98
CA SER A 23 11.14 13.42 -6.97
C SER A 23 10.32 13.07 -5.74
N ALA A 24 10.28 11.79 -5.39
CA ALA A 24 10.02 11.35 -4.03
C ALA A 24 11.19 11.83 -3.16
N GLN A 25 11.19 13.12 -2.81
CA GLN A 25 12.02 13.60 -1.71
C GLN A 25 11.43 13.00 -0.46
N SER A 26 12.19 12.11 0.17
CA SER A 26 11.93 11.60 1.51
C SER A 26 12.07 12.77 2.50
N GLU A 27 11.05 13.61 2.55
CA GLU A 27 10.84 14.52 3.66
C GLU A 27 10.63 13.68 4.92
N GLN A 28 10.98 14.25 6.05
CA GLN A 28 11.14 13.55 7.33
C GLN A 28 9.76 13.12 7.88
N ASP A 29 9.16 12.09 7.29
CA ASP A 29 7.80 11.61 7.60
C ASP A 29 7.68 10.92 8.97
N TYR A 30 8.81 10.68 9.65
CA TYR A 30 8.89 9.97 10.92
C TYR A 30 9.82 10.66 11.92
N GLY A 31 9.45 10.64 13.21
CA GLY A 31 10.23 11.23 14.29
C GLY A 31 9.36 12.02 15.29
N PRO A 32 9.96 12.68 16.29
CA PRO A 32 9.23 13.44 17.31
C PRO A 32 8.57 14.73 16.78
N ASN A 33 9.06 15.25 15.65
CA ASN A 33 8.47 16.42 14.98
C ASN A 33 8.65 16.29 13.45
N PRO A 34 7.84 15.45 12.78
CA PRO A 34 7.91 15.27 11.34
C PRO A 34 7.41 16.53 10.63
N ASP A 35 8.04 16.88 9.51
CA ASP A 35 7.56 17.96 8.64
C ASP A 35 6.53 17.37 7.69
N LEU A 36 5.24 17.61 7.97
CA LEU A 36 4.14 17.01 7.22
C LEU A 36 3.66 17.97 6.14
N PRO A 37 3.32 17.47 4.93
CA PRO A 37 2.76 18.30 3.88
C PRO A 37 1.47 19.00 4.34
N GLU A 38 1.25 20.22 3.85
CA GLU A 38 0.06 20.98 4.20
C GLU A 38 -1.24 20.24 3.82
N PRO A 39 -2.27 20.21 4.69
CA PRO A 39 -3.53 19.52 4.40
C PRO A 39 -4.23 20.06 3.15
N GLN A 40 -4.41 19.21 2.14
CA GLN A 40 -5.13 19.56 0.92
C GLN A 40 -6.64 19.37 1.11
N ARG A 41 -7.44 20.41 0.86
CA ARG A 41 -8.91 20.35 0.89
C ARG A 41 -9.48 20.42 -0.53
N GLY A 42 -10.04 19.29 -1.00
CA GLY A 42 -10.81 19.21 -2.25
C GLY A 42 -12.32 19.08 -1.99
N LEU A 43 -13.13 19.20 -3.07
CA LEU A 43 -14.58 18.96 -3.01
C LEU A 43 -14.93 17.48 -2.71
N LEU A 44 -14.02 16.57 -3.08
CA LEU A 44 -14.11 15.14 -2.82
C LEU A 44 -12.82 14.67 -2.14
N PRO A 45 -12.89 13.67 -1.23
CA PRO A 45 -11.71 13.06 -0.65
C PRO A 45 -10.91 12.30 -1.71
N ASP A 46 -9.60 12.19 -1.52
CA ASP A 46 -8.79 11.22 -2.26
C ASP A 46 -9.23 9.80 -1.85
N MET A 47 -9.52 8.97 -2.85
CA MET A 47 -10.06 7.62 -2.69
C MET A 47 -9.08 6.58 -3.23
N THR A 48 -7.77 6.82 -3.05
CA THR A 48 -6.74 5.86 -3.43
C THR A 48 -6.73 4.68 -2.44
N VAL A 49 -7.00 3.47 -2.96
CA VAL A 49 -6.85 2.23 -2.21
C VAL A 49 -5.47 1.67 -2.54
N PRO A 50 -4.57 1.51 -1.55
CA PRO A 50 -3.26 0.92 -1.80
C PRO A 50 -3.42 -0.54 -2.23
N GLU A 51 -2.64 -0.93 -3.24
CA GLU A 51 -2.51 -2.33 -3.61
C GLU A 51 -1.66 -3.04 -2.54
N PRO A 52 -2.13 -4.16 -1.99
CA PRO A 52 -1.36 -4.91 -1.02
C PRO A 52 -0.15 -5.53 -1.73
N ALA A 53 1.00 -5.56 -1.04
CA ALA A 53 2.26 -6.11 -1.53
C ALA A 53 2.69 -7.32 -0.69
N GLU A 54 3.18 -8.37 -1.35
CA GLU A 54 3.72 -9.56 -0.68
C GLU A 54 5.15 -9.32 -0.19
N TRP A 55 5.53 -10.01 0.89
CA TRP A 55 6.89 -9.94 1.46
C TRP A 55 7.88 -10.86 0.73
N GLY A 56 7.43 -11.91 0.04
CA GLY A 56 8.31 -12.94 -0.53
C GLY A 56 9.29 -13.48 0.52
N ASP A 57 10.57 -13.56 0.16
CA ASP A 57 11.66 -14.00 1.05
C ASP A 57 12.22 -12.88 1.95
N GLN A 58 11.61 -11.67 1.95
CA GLN A 58 12.12 -10.56 2.74
C GLN A 58 11.88 -10.80 4.24
N LEU A 59 12.91 -10.51 5.05
CA LEU A 59 12.85 -10.58 6.50
C LEU A 59 13.13 -9.20 7.11
N PRO A 60 12.42 -8.82 8.19
CA PRO A 60 12.70 -7.57 8.87
C PRO A 60 14.04 -7.65 9.61
N THR A 61 14.71 -6.50 9.73
CA THR A 61 15.95 -6.41 10.51
C THR A 61 15.62 -6.51 12.00
N VAL A 62 16.36 -7.34 12.73
CA VAL A 62 16.22 -7.52 14.17
C VAL A 62 17.47 -7.05 14.91
N PRO A 63 17.37 -6.67 16.21
CA PRO A 63 18.54 -6.32 17.02
C PRO A 63 19.52 -7.48 17.20
N ASP A 64 20.76 -7.15 17.58
CA ASP A 64 21.81 -8.15 17.84
C ASP A 64 21.37 -9.17 18.89
N GLY A 65 21.65 -10.46 18.62
CA GLY A 65 21.29 -11.58 19.49
C GLY A 65 19.87 -12.14 19.30
N TYR A 66 19.07 -11.56 18.40
CA TYR A 66 17.74 -12.06 18.05
C TYR A 66 17.75 -12.76 16.67
N THR A 67 16.78 -13.64 16.45
CA THR A 67 16.53 -14.29 15.16
C THR A 67 15.03 -14.29 14.90
N ILE A 68 14.63 -14.04 13.66
CA ILE A 68 13.24 -14.10 13.21
C ILE A 68 13.08 -15.21 12.18
N THR A 69 11.97 -15.94 12.25
CA THR A 69 11.60 -16.99 11.30
C THR A 69 10.09 -17.01 11.16
N ALA A 70 9.59 -17.20 9.94
CA ALA A 70 8.17 -17.41 9.71
C ALA A 70 7.74 -18.78 10.26
N ILE A 71 6.69 -18.79 11.08
CA ILE A 71 6.13 -20.02 11.67
C ILE A 71 4.84 -20.48 10.98
N ALA A 72 4.18 -19.57 10.24
CA ALA A 72 2.99 -19.81 9.44
C ALA A 72 2.88 -18.70 8.38
N THR A 73 2.41 -19.06 7.19
CA THR A 73 2.11 -18.16 6.06
C THR A 73 0.62 -18.27 5.70
N ASP A 74 0.17 -17.52 4.69
CA ASP A 74 -1.17 -17.64 4.08
C ASP A 74 -2.38 -17.30 4.97
N LEU A 75 -2.14 -16.67 6.12
CA LEU A 75 -3.18 -16.13 6.99
C LEU A 75 -3.83 -14.92 6.31
N GLN A 76 -5.17 -14.84 6.34
CA GLN A 76 -5.94 -13.83 5.62
C GLN A 76 -5.99 -12.51 6.38
N ILE A 77 -6.49 -12.55 7.61
CA ILE A 77 -6.60 -11.37 8.49
C ILE A 77 -6.21 -11.80 9.91
N PRO A 78 -4.94 -12.20 10.14
CA PRO A 78 -4.51 -12.64 11.46
C PRO A 78 -4.59 -11.48 12.46
N ARG A 79 -5.17 -11.74 13.63
CA ARG A 79 -5.30 -10.77 14.73
C ARG A 79 -4.60 -11.28 15.98
N GLN A 80 -5.39 -11.70 16.95
CA GLN A 80 -4.87 -12.13 18.25
C GLN A 80 -4.28 -13.53 18.11
N THR A 81 -3.12 -13.73 18.74
CA THR A 81 -2.48 -15.04 18.86
C THR A 81 -2.46 -15.47 20.32
N LEU A 82 -2.63 -16.77 20.57
CA LEU A 82 -2.55 -17.36 21.91
C LEU A 82 -1.64 -18.59 21.87
N VAL A 83 -0.58 -18.57 22.66
CA VAL A 83 0.30 -19.72 22.87
C VAL A 83 -0.29 -20.59 23.97
N LEU A 84 -0.50 -21.86 23.67
CA LEU A 84 -1.04 -22.85 24.60
C LEU A 84 0.08 -23.54 25.40
N PRO A 85 -0.21 -24.12 26.58
CA PRO A 85 0.80 -24.80 27.40
C PRO A 85 1.50 -26.00 26.73
N ASN A 86 0.90 -26.57 25.67
CA ASN A 86 1.48 -27.65 24.88
C ASN A 86 2.41 -27.15 23.74
N GLY A 87 2.54 -25.83 23.56
CA GLY A 87 3.35 -25.22 22.51
C GLY A 87 2.60 -24.88 21.21
N ASP A 88 1.31 -25.23 21.11
CA ASP A 88 0.49 -24.86 19.96
C ASP A 88 0.15 -23.37 19.97
N ILE A 89 -0.11 -22.81 18.79
CA ILE A 89 -0.46 -21.40 18.62
C ILE A 89 -1.82 -21.31 17.96
N LEU A 90 -2.79 -20.71 18.65
CA LEU A 90 -4.07 -20.35 18.08
C LEU A 90 -3.96 -18.95 17.48
N VAL A 91 -4.44 -18.78 16.24
CA VAL A 91 -4.51 -17.49 15.55
C VAL A 91 -5.97 -17.18 15.24
N ALA A 92 -6.46 -16.06 15.76
CA ALA A 92 -7.80 -15.58 15.44
C ALA A 92 -7.80 -14.77 14.14
N GLU A 93 -8.59 -15.20 13.15
CA GLU A 93 -8.76 -14.46 11.89
C GLU A 93 -9.98 -13.53 11.93
N GLY A 94 -9.80 -12.30 11.47
CA GLY A 94 -10.90 -11.36 11.31
C GLY A 94 -11.77 -11.70 10.10
N SER A 95 -13.09 -11.65 10.25
CA SER A 95 -14.00 -11.55 9.10
C SER A 95 -14.55 -10.12 9.01
N GLY A 96 -14.25 -9.42 7.92
CA GLY A 96 -14.89 -8.15 7.59
C GLY A 96 -16.14 -8.41 6.76
N GLY A 97 -17.32 -7.85 7.12
CA GLY A 97 -18.48 -7.87 6.21
C GLY A 97 -19.87 -7.95 6.85
N ASN A 98 -20.00 -8.40 8.10
CA ASN A 98 -21.33 -8.68 8.70
C ASN A 98 -22.05 -7.48 9.31
N ALA A 99 -21.62 -6.24 9.03
CA ALA A 99 -22.32 -5.06 9.54
C ALA A 99 -23.58 -4.79 8.68
N PRO A 100 -24.79 -4.72 9.27
CA PRO A 100 -25.99 -4.39 8.53
C PRO A 100 -25.85 -2.99 7.89
N LYS A 101 -26.19 -2.89 6.60
CA LYS A 101 -26.14 -1.64 5.81
C LYS A 101 -27.31 -0.74 6.22
N LEU A 102 -27.19 -0.07 7.36
CA LEU A 102 -28.28 0.72 7.96
C LEU A 102 -28.23 2.21 7.58
N LYS A 103 -27.14 2.71 7.00
CA LYS A 103 -26.94 4.13 6.69
C LYS A 103 -26.69 4.36 5.19
N PRO A 104 -27.12 5.50 4.60
CA PRO A 104 -26.83 5.84 3.21
C PRO A 104 -25.33 5.77 2.85
N LYS A 105 -24.45 6.13 3.80
CA LYS A 105 -23.00 6.00 3.63
C LYS A 105 -22.52 4.56 3.39
N ASP A 106 -23.30 3.56 3.79
CA ASP A 106 -22.92 2.14 3.69
C ASP A 106 -23.07 1.62 2.25
N PHE A 107 -23.86 2.29 1.40
CA PHE A 107 -23.92 2.00 -0.04
C PHE A 107 -22.66 2.47 -0.77
N ILE A 108 -22.25 3.73 -0.52
CA ILE A 108 -21.03 4.31 -1.12
C ILE A 108 -19.79 3.58 -0.58
N ALA A 109 -19.74 3.36 0.73
CA ALA A 109 -18.67 2.58 1.35
C ALA A 109 -18.62 1.14 0.84
N GLY A 110 -19.77 0.52 0.54
CA GLY A 110 -19.82 -0.80 -0.07
C GLY A 110 -19.21 -0.82 -1.48
N TYR A 111 -19.51 0.18 -2.31
CA TYR A 111 -18.94 0.30 -3.66
C TYR A 111 -17.44 0.54 -3.64
N ILE A 112 -16.95 1.39 -2.73
CA ILE A 112 -15.50 1.66 -2.57
C ILE A 112 -14.78 0.41 -2.06
N LYS A 113 -15.32 -0.26 -1.03
CA LYS A 113 -14.73 -1.51 -0.51
C LYS A 113 -14.73 -2.64 -1.52
N ALA A 114 -15.73 -2.73 -2.39
CA ALA A 114 -15.76 -3.72 -3.46
C ALA A 114 -14.66 -3.53 -4.51
N LYS A 115 -14.08 -2.33 -4.61
CA LYS A 115 -12.91 -2.06 -5.46
C LYS A 115 -11.58 -2.37 -4.78
N ALA A 116 -11.58 -2.61 -3.48
CA ALA A 116 -10.36 -3.02 -2.79
C ALA A 116 -10.03 -4.48 -3.18
N PRO A 117 -8.76 -4.76 -3.51
CA PRO A 117 -8.33 -6.14 -3.76
C PRO A 117 -8.56 -7.00 -2.50
N PRO A 118 -8.85 -8.30 -2.67
CA PRO A 118 -8.90 -9.23 -1.54
C PRO A 118 -7.54 -9.24 -0.80
N PRO A 119 -7.52 -9.62 0.49
CA PRO A 119 -6.25 -9.82 1.18
C PRO A 119 -5.37 -10.76 0.36
N LEU A 120 -4.09 -10.42 0.25
CA LEU A 120 -3.13 -11.28 -0.44
C LEU A 120 -3.07 -12.62 0.27
N ARG A 121 -3.19 -13.69 -0.50
CA ARG A 121 -2.70 -15.01 -0.09
C ARG A 121 -1.19 -14.97 -0.34
N ALA A 122 -0.37 -15.49 0.58
CA ALA A 122 1.05 -15.53 0.26
C ALA A 122 1.26 -16.49 -0.92
N ALA A 123 2.31 -16.27 -1.71
CA ALA A 123 2.68 -17.16 -2.79
C ALA A 123 2.68 -18.63 -2.30
N THR A 124 1.82 -19.44 -2.92
CA THR A 124 1.83 -20.89 -2.77
C THR A 124 3.05 -21.45 -3.50
N ASP A 125 3.94 -22.10 -2.77
CA ASP A 125 4.81 -23.15 -3.35
C ASP A 125 4.03 -24.46 -3.53
#